data_AF-A0AAF0GDF3-F1
#
_entry.id   AF-A0AAF0GDF3-F1
#
_cell.length_a   1.000
_cell.length_b   1.000
_cell.length_c   1.000
_cell.angle_alpha   90.00
_cell.angle_beta   90.00
_cell.angle_gamma   90.00
#
_symmetry.space_group_name_H-M   'P 1'
#
loop_
_entity.id
_entity.type
_entity.pdbx_description
1 polymer ?
#
loop_
_entity_poly.entity_id
_entity_poly.type
_entity_poly.pdbx_seq_one_letter_code
_entity_poly.pdbx_strand_id
1 'polypeptide(L)'
;MKFLTVAVLATTLSGCSVYMATQQPDKKDLSLLQMGTPRSTLLGELGYPQAQTEHDGKKWDIWRFKQGYSGGAKVGRAAGHAAMDVMTLGVQI
;
A
#
# COMPACT_ATOMS: atom_id res chain seq x y z
N MET A 1 -38.79 9.38 2.02
CA MET A 1 -37.85 9.05 3.13
C MET A 1 -36.99 7.82 2.83
N LYS A 2 -37.54 6.66 2.43
CA LYS A 2 -36.77 5.44 2.09
C LYS A 2 -35.72 5.60 0.96
N PHE A 3 -36.01 6.39 -0.08
CA PHE A 3 -35.06 6.62 -1.19
C PHE A 3 -33.86 7.50 -0.81
N LEU A 4 -34.04 8.44 0.14
CA LEU A 4 -32.96 9.31 0.61
C LEU A 4 -31.93 8.53 1.44
N THR A 5 -32.40 7.55 2.22
CA THR A 5 -31.53 6.68 3.03
C THR A 5 -30.65 5.77 2.18
N VAL A 6 -31.16 5.28 1.03
CA VAL A 6 -30.40 4.46 0.08
C VAL A 6 -29.33 5.28 -0.63
N ALA A 7 -29.64 6.52 -1.02
CA ALA A 7 -28.69 7.42 -1.68
C ALA A 7 -27.52 7.81 -0.76
N VAL A 8 -27.79 8.09 0.53
CA VAL A 8 -26.73 8.42 1.50
C VAL A 8 -25.82 7.21 1.75
N LEU A 9 -26.36 5.99 1.84
CA LEU A 9 -25.56 4.78 2.03
C LEU A 9 -24.64 4.48 0.83
N ALA A 10 -25.12 4.73 -0.40
CA ALA A 10 -24.31 4.57 -1.62
C ALA A 10 -23.10 5.53 -1.66
N THR A 11 -23.28 6.79 -1.22
CA THR A 11 -22.16 7.76 -1.19
C THR A 11 -21.09 7.42 -0.15
N THR A 12 -21.44 6.80 0.98
CA THR A 12 -20.43 6.38 1.98
C THR A 12 -19.55 5.23 1.51
N LEU A 13 -20.03 4.40 0.57
CA LEU A 13 -19.25 3.34 -0.04
C LEU A 13 -18.25 3.93 -1.06
N SER A 14 -18.67 4.92 -1.87
CA SER A 14 -17.83 5.59 -2.88
C SER A 14 -16.47 6.07 -2.35
N GLY A 15 -16.44 6.63 -1.13
CA GLY A 15 -15.20 7.11 -0.51
C GLY A 15 -14.25 6.00 0.00
N CYS A 16 -14.75 4.79 0.26
CA CYS A 16 -13.95 3.73 0.88
C CYS A 16 -12.88 3.15 -0.04
N SER A 17 -13.18 2.91 -1.33
CA SER A 17 -12.20 2.35 -2.28
C SER A 17 -11.08 3.33 -2.59
N VAL A 18 -11.42 4.61 -2.79
CA VAL A 18 -10.48 5.71 -2.99
C VAL A 18 -9.57 5.87 -1.76
N TYR A 19 -10.16 5.84 -0.56
CA TYR A 19 -9.42 5.91 0.70
C TYR A 19 -8.50 4.70 0.92
N MET A 20 -8.95 3.49 0.58
CA MET A 20 -8.12 2.28 0.66
C MET A 20 -6.96 2.34 -0.36
N ALA A 21 -7.18 2.89 -1.55
CA ALA A 21 -6.15 3.02 -2.58
C ALA A 21 -5.01 3.98 -2.17
N THR A 22 -5.34 5.05 -1.44
CA THR A 22 -4.34 6.02 -0.94
C THR A 22 -3.61 5.51 0.30
N GLN A 23 -4.29 4.77 1.17
CA GLN A 23 -3.69 4.19 2.38
C GLN A 23 -2.86 2.91 2.17
N GLN A 24 -2.74 2.44 0.93
CA GLN A 24 -1.89 1.28 0.66
C GLN A 24 -0.44 1.53 1.10
N PRO A 25 0.31 0.49 1.51
CA PRO A 25 1.72 0.65 1.87
C PRO A 25 2.52 1.28 0.72
N ASP A 26 3.55 2.04 1.05
CA ASP A 26 4.50 2.57 0.06
C ASP A 26 5.40 1.48 -0.49
N LYS A 27 5.76 1.63 -1.77
CA LYS A 27 6.74 0.76 -2.43
C LYS A 27 8.11 0.95 -1.77
N LYS A 28 8.68 -0.13 -1.24
CA LYS A 28 10.04 -0.13 -0.67
C LYS A 28 11.08 -0.21 -1.79
N ASP A 29 12.23 0.44 -1.57
CA ASP A 29 13.35 0.39 -2.49
C ASP A 29 14.18 -0.89 -2.29
N LEU A 30 14.02 -1.84 -3.21
CA LEU A 30 14.74 -3.11 -3.20
C LEU A 30 16.12 -3.00 -3.83
N SER A 31 16.43 -1.89 -4.52
CA SER A 31 17.75 -1.68 -5.11
C SER A 31 18.85 -1.58 -4.06
N LEU A 32 18.48 -1.33 -2.81
CA LEU A 32 19.40 -1.27 -1.68
C LEU A 32 19.88 -2.66 -1.24
N LEU A 33 19.20 -3.75 -1.64
CA LEU A 33 19.61 -5.13 -1.37
C LEU A 33 20.74 -5.57 -2.31
N GLN A 34 21.83 -4.82 -2.31
CA GLN A 34 23.05 -5.10 -3.08
C GLN A 34 24.23 -5.34 -2.14
N MET A 35 25.23 -6.07 -2.64
CA MET A 35 26.47 -6.30 -1.90
C MET A 35 27.16 -4.96 -1.63
N GLY A 36 27.50 -4.70 -0.36
CA GLY A 36 28.16 -3.47 0.07
C GLY A 36 27.23 -2.42 0.69
N THR A 37 25.91 -2.57 0.59
CA THR A 37 24.98 -1.65 1.28
C THR A 37 25.10 -1.83 2.80
N PRO A 38 25.32 -0.75 3.57
CA PRO A 38 25.42 -0.85 5.02
C PRO A 38 24.07 -1.21 5.64
N ARG A 39 24.12 -2.04 6.68
CA ARG A 39 22.94 -2.52 7.41
C ARG A 39 22.04 -1.38 7.92
N SER A 40 22.62 -0.25 8.33
CA SER A 40 21.87 0.93 8.78
C SER A 40 20.94 1.49 7.71
N THR A 41 21.36 1.51 6.45
CA THR A 41 20.53 1.96 5.32
C THR A 41 19.37 0.98 5.07
N LEU A 42 19.64 -0.32 5.14
CA LEU A 42 18.58 -1.34 5.03
C LEU A 42 17.55 -1.24 6.16
N LEU A 43 17.99 -0.95 7.39
CA LEU A 43 17.10 -0.74 8.53
C LEU A 43 16.26 0.53 8.38
N GLY A 44 16.81 1.60 7.79
CA GLY A 44 16.07 2.83 7.51
C GLY A 44 14.92 2.61 6.53
N GLU A 45 15.15 1.80 5.49
CA GLU A 45 14.19 1.61 4.42
C GLU A 45 13.22 0.45 4.68
N LEU A 46 13.73 -0.70 5.13
CA LEU A 46 12.93 -1.92 5.34
C LEU A 46 12.42 -2.04 6.79
N GLY A 47 12.98 -1.27 7.73
CA GLY A 47 12.71 -1.41 9.15
C GLY A 47 13.49 -2.54 9.81
N TYR A 48 13.12 -2.85 11.05
CA TYR A 48 13.74 -3.95 11.79
C TYR A 48 13.44 -5.32 11.16
N PRO A 49 14.43 -6.22 11.07
CA PRO A 49 14.21 -7.57 10.56
C PRO A 49 13.26 -8.33 11.46
N GLN A 50 12.46 -9.21 10.87
CA GLN A 50 11.53 -10.08 11.60
C GLN A 50 12.29 -11.14 12.41
N ALA A 51 13.41 -11.64 11.88
CA ALA A 51 14.25 -12.60 12.56
C ALA A 51 15.71 -12.35 12.21
N GLN A 52 16.59 -12.69 13.16
CA GLN A 52 18.03 -12.76 12.94
C GLN A 52 18.44 -14.20 13.17
N THR A 53 19.10 -14.81 12.20
CA THR A 53 19.57 -16.18 12.29
C THR A 53 21.08 -16.21 12.07
N GLU A 54 21.74 -17.19 12.67
CA GLU A 54 23.16 -17.43 12.44
C GLU A 54 23.29 -18.78 11.74
N HIS A 55 23.94 -18.77 10.57
CA HIS A 55 24.19 -19.97 9.78
C HIS A 55 25.65 -19.94 9.31
N ASP A 56 26.38 -21.02 9.56
CA ASP A 56 27.82 -21.15 9.26
C ASP A 56 28.68 -19.98 9.80
N GLY A 57 28.39 -19.54 11.03
CA GLY A 57 29.09 -18.42 11.67
C GLY A 57 28.85 -17.05 11.02
N LYS A 58 27.92 -16.96 10.05
CA LYS A 58 27.47 -15.72 9.43
C LYS A 58 26.11 -15.34 9.96
N LYS A 59 25.96 -14.05 10.29
CA LYS A 59 24.68 -13.48 10.73
C LYS A 59 23.83 -13.12 9.51
N TRP A 60 22.60 -13.58 9.53
CA TRP A 60 21.58 -13.33 8.52
C TRP A 60 20.42 -12.57 9.15
N ASP A 61 19.96 -11.54 8.45
CA ASP A 61 18.76 -10.80 8.81
C ASP A 61 17.65 -11.18 7.83
N ILE A 62 16.49 -11.56 8.36
CA ILE A 62 15.31 -11.95 7.59
C ILE A 62 14.27 -10.83 7.71
N TRP A 63 13.99 -10.15 6.60
CA TRP A 63 12.94 -9.14 6.52
C TRP A 63 11.67 -9.71 5.88
N ARG A 64 10.51 -9.32 6.41
CA ARG A 64 9.20 -9.56 5.81
C ARG A 64 8.43 -8.25 5.77
N PHE A 65 8.06 -7.81 4.59
CA PHE A 65 7.27 -6.60 4.38
C PHE A 65 6.31 -6.81 3.21
N LYS A 66 5.21 -6.04 3.18
CA LYS A 66 4.32 -5.99 2.03
C LYS A 66 4.90 -5.01 1.01
N GLN A 67 5.12 -5.47 -0.22
CA GLN A 67 5.58 -4.58 -1.27
C GLN A 67 4.42 -3.68 -1.71
N GLY A 68 4.52 -2.41 -1.31
CA GLY A 68 3.52 -1.41 -1.57
C GLY A 68 3.54 -0.87 -3.00
N TYR A 69 2.76 0.19 -3.22
CA TYR A 69 2.70 0.89 -4.50
C TYR A 69 3.45 2.21 -4.45
N SER A 70 3.96 2.66 -5.60
CA SER A 70 4.51 4.00 -5.71
C SER A 70 3.39 5.03 -5.54
N GLY A 71 3.74 6.24 -5.09
CA GLY A 71 2.76 7.33 -4.92
C GLY A 71 1.93 7.58 -6.19
N GLY A 72 2.58 7.59 -7.36
CA GLY A 72 1.88 7.73 -8.65
C GLY A 72 0.89 6.60 -8.93
N ALA A 73 1.22 5.35 -8.60
CA ALA A 73 0.30 4.22 -8.77
C ALA A 73 -0.88 4.29 -7.79
N LYS A 74 -0.68 4.79 -6.56
CA LYS A 74 -1.76 5.03 -5.59
C LYS A 74 -2.73 6.10 -6.09
N VAL A 75 -2.20 7.22 -6.58
CA VAL A 75 -2.99 8.32 -7.15
C VAL A 75 -3.75 7.85 -8.39
N GLY A 76 -3.10 7.11 -9.29
CA GLY A 76 -3.75 6.56 -10.48
C GLY A 76 -4.92 5.63 -10.14
N ARG A 77 -4.76 4.74 -9.14
CA ARG A 77 -5.87 3.90 -8.67
C ARG A 77 -6.99 4.71 -8.02
N ALA A 78 -6.65 5.67 -7.16
CA ALA A 78 -7.62 6.54 -6.53
C ALA A 78 -8.44 7.32 -7.58
N ALA A 79 -7.77 7.87 -8.60
CA ALA A 79 -8.40 8.55 -9.71
C ALA A 79 -9.26 7.60 -10.57
N GLY A 80 -8.79 6.37 -10.80
CA GLY A 80 -9.56 5.35 -11.51
C GLY A 80 -10.85 4.99 -10.79
N HIS A 81 -10.79 4.70 -9.49
CA HIS A 81 -11.99 4.42 -8.69
C HIS A 81 -12.94 5.63 -8.68
N ALA A 82 -12.43 6.85 -8.49
CA ALA A 82 -13.26 8.05 -8.53
C ALA A 82 -13.91 8.28 -9.91
N ALA A 83 -13.19 8.02 -11.01
CA ALA A 83 -13.73 8.15 -12.36
C ALA A 83 -14.82 7.11 -12.64
N MET A 84 -14.59 5.85 -12.24
CA MET A 84 -15.59 4.79 -12.39
C MET A 84 -16.84 5.09 -11.57
N ASP A 85 -16.68 5.60 -10.33
CA ASP A 85 -17.81 6.03 -9.50
C ASP A 85 -18.63 7.14 -10.17
N VAL A 86 -18.00 8.08 -10.89
CA VAL A 86 -18.74 9.10 -11.66
C VAL A 86 -19.47 8.47 -12.86
N MET A 87 -18.81 7.58 -13.60
CA MET A 87 -19.39 6.93 -14.78
C MET A 87 -20.57 6.03 -14.43
N THR A 88 -20.57 5.39 -13.27
CA THR A 88 -21.63 4.50 -12.80
C THR A 88 -22.69 5.21 -11.96
N LEU A 89 -22.71 6.55 -11.95
CA LEU A 89 -23.62 7.38 -11.13
C LEU A 89 -23.52 7.09 -9.62
N GLY A 90 -22.35 6.66 -9.14
CA GLY A 90 -22.06 6.33 -7.75
C GLY A 90 -22.22 4.86 -7.39
N VAL A 91 -22.43 3.96 -8.35
CA VAL A 91 -22.46 2.50 -8.13
C VAL A 91 -21.04 1.94 -8.23
N GLN A 92 -20.44 1.63 -7.08
CA GLN A 92 -19.05 1.16 -7.02
C GLN A 92 -18.80 -0.20 -7.68
N ILE A 93 -17.57 -0.35 -8.18
CA ILE A 93 -16.94 -1.59 -8.67
C ILE A 93 -15.58 -1.77 -8.00
#